data_AF-A0A7K2VJL3-F1
#
_entry.id   AF-A0A7K2VJL3-F1
#
_cell.length_a   1.000
_cell.length_b   1.000
_cell.length_c   1.000
_cell.angle_alpha   90.00
_cell.angle_beta   90.00
_cell.angle_gamma   90.00
#
_symmetry.space_group_name_H-M   'P 1'
#
loop_
_entity.id
_entity.type
_entity.pdbx_description
1 polymer ?
#
loop_
_entity_poly.entity_id
_entity_poly.type
_entity_poly.pdbx_seq_one_letter_code
_entity_poly.pdbx_strand_id
1 'polypeptide(L)'
;MTIINQPEPAAEDSSENELLIHRRQPGNVVVKWLTTTDHKVIGTLYLSTSFGFFLVGGVMALLIRAELARPGIQIISNEQYNQAFTMHGTVMLLMFATPLFAGFTNWIMPLQIGAPDVAFPRLNMLAYWLYLFGSLIAVSGFITPQGAADFGWFAYSPLTDAVRSPGVGGDLWIMGLAFSGFGTILGAVNFITTIICMRAPGMTMFRMPIFVWNVLLTSVLVLFAFPVLAAALLALEADRKFGAHIFEAANGGPLLWQHLFWFFGHPEVYIIALPFFGIVTEIIPVFSRKPIFGYMGLVAATIAIAGLSVTVWAHHMYVTGGVLLPFFAFMTFLIAVPTGVKFFNWIGTMWQGSVSFETPMLWTTGFLVTFLFGGLTGVILASPPMDFHVSDTYFVVAHFHYVVFGTVVFAMFAGFHFWWPKFTGKMLDERLGKITFWTLFVGFHGTFLVQHWLGA
;
A
#
# COMPACT_ATOMS: atom_id res chain seq x y z
N MET A 1 2.18 72.84 -54.79
CA MET A 1 3.47 72.50 -54.16
C MET A 1 3.34 71.06 -53.69
N THR A 2 3.79 70.04 -54.46
CA THR A 2 5.10 69.35 -54.30
C THR A 2 5.42 69.06 -52.83
N ILE A 3 5.60 67.82 -52.35
CA ILE A 3 6.69 66.88 -52.69
C ILE A 3 6.28 65.41 -52.39
N ILE A 4 6.79 64.49 -53.21
CA ILE A 4 6.78 63.02 -53.11
C ILE A 4 8.05 62.53 -52.37
N ASN A 5 7.93 61.40 -51.64
CA ASN A 5 8.96 60.43 -51.18
C ASN A 5 9.97 60.81 -50.08
N GLN A 6 9.96 60.06 -48.97
CA GLN A 6 11.09 59.25 -48.46
C GLN A 6 10.58 58.03 -47.62
N PRO A 7 11.32 56.91 -47.55
CA PRO A 7 10.84 55.60 -47.10
C PRO A 7 11.05 55.34 -45.59
N GLU A 8 10.21 54.48 -45.01
CA GLU A 8 10.36 53.94 -43.64
C GLU A 8 11.70 53.20 -43.47
N PRO A 9 12.43 53.41 -42.36
CA PRO A 9 13.50 52.50 -41.98
C PRO A 9 12.90 51.20 -41.44
N ALA A 10 13.44 50.10 -41.96
CA ALA A 10 13.09 48.74 -41.64
C ALA A 10 13.09 48.47 -40.13
N ALA A 11 12.14 47.64 -39.70
CA ALA A 11 12.11 47.02 -38.39
C ALA A 11 13.44 46.28 -38.14
N GLU A 12 14.29 46.83 -37.28
CA GLU A 12 15.40 46.10 -36.67
C GLU A 12 14.83 45.06 -35.71
N ASP A 13 14.69 43.87 -36.26
CA ASP A 13 15.01 42.58 -35.67
C ASP A 13 14.72 42.42 -34.17
N SER A 14 13.45 42.18 -33.84
CA SER A 14 13.04 41.69 -32.52
C SER A 14 13.06 40.15 -32.42
N SER A 15 13.85 39.44 -33.26
CA SER A 15 13.86 37.97 -33.29
C SER A 15 14.93 37.32 -32.40
N GLU A 16 15.84 38.09 -31.78
CA GLU A 16 16.90 37.53 -30.92
C GLU A 16 16.45 37.18 -29.48
N ASN A 17 15.18 37.36 -29.12
CA ASN A 17 14.68 37.04 -27.77
C ASN A 17 13.97 35.68 -27.66
N GLU A 18 13.99 34.86 -28.71
CA GLU A 18 13.58 33.46 -28.63
C GLU A 18 14.78 32.54 -28.35
N LEU A 19 14.65 31.70 -27.32
CA LEU A 19 15.55 30.58 -26.93
C LEU A 19 16.68 30.90 -25.95
N LEU A 20 16.39 31.60 -24.84
CA LEU A 20 17.11 31.30 -23.59
C LEU A 20 16.67 29.91 -23.09
N ILE A 21 17.33 28.87 -23.60
CA ILE A 21 17.34 27.55 -22.97
C ILE A 21 17.95 27.74 -21.59
N HIS A 22 17.11 27.93 -20.57
CA HIS A 22 17.54 27.89 -19.18
C HIS A 22 18.23 26.55 -18.95
N ARG A 23 19.57 26.55 -18.93
CA ARG A 23 20.38 25.41 -18.51
C ARG A 23 19.81 24.96 -17.17
N ARG A 24 19.19 23.78 -17.14
CA ARG A 24 18.68 23.17 -15.90
C ARG A 24 19.87 23.00 -14.96
N GLN A 25 20.03 23.92 -14.02
CA GLN A 25 21.05 23.78 -12.99
C GLN A 25 20.59 22.66 -12.04
N PRO A 26 21.38 21.59 -11.85
CA PRO A 26 20.97 20.44 -11.05
C PRO A 26 20.57 20.83 -9.61
N GLY A 27 21.22 21.84 -9.02
CA GLY A 27 20.85 22.37 -7.71
C GLY A 27 19.42 22.94 -7.64
N ASN A 28 19.00 23.68 -8.67
CA ASN A 28 17.64 24.24 -8.74
C ASN A 28 16.58 23.16 -8.91
N VAL A 29 16.93 22.04 -9.56
CA VAL A 29 16.04 20.87 -9.66
C VAL A 29 15.90 20.19 -8.31
N VAL A 30 17.00 19.92 -7.60
CA VAL A 30 16.93 19.28 -6.28
C VAL A 30 16.12 20.12 -5.30
N VAL A 31 16.41 21.42 -5.18
CA VAL A 31 15.66 22.33 -4.29
C VAL A 31 14.16 22.32 -4.65
N LYS A 32 13.82 22.39 -5.94
CA LYS A 32 12.43 22.36 -6.40
C LYS A 32 11.69 21.09 -5.95
N TRP A 33 12.34 19.93 -5.99
CA TRP A 33 11.74 18.68 -5.52
C TRP A 33 11.68 18.58 -3.99
N LEU A 34 12.71 19.09 -3.29
CA LEU A 34 12.77 19.08 -1.82
C LEU A 34 11.68 19.96 -1.18
N THR A 35 11.36 21.09 -1.81
CA THR A 35 10.42 22.09 -1.28
C THR A 35 9.10 22.13 -2.03
N THR A 36 8.76 21.08 -2.80
CA THR A 36 7.54 21.05 -3.62
C THR A 36 6.29 20.93 -2.77
N THR A 37 5.24 21.66 -3.14
CA THR A 37 3.89 21.48 -2.58
C THR A 37 2.92 20.86 -3.58
N ASP A 38 3.31 20.70 -4.84
CA ASP A 38 2.46 20.13 -5.90
C ASP A 38 2.17 18.64 -5.63
N HIS A 39 0.89 18.30 -5.51
CA HIS A 39 0.42 16.92 -5.26
C HIS A 39 0.93 15.89 -6.30
N LYS A 40 1.16 16.27 -7.56
CA LYS A 40 1.69 15.35 -8.59
C LYS A 40 3.16 15.04 -8.37
N VAL A 41 3.95 16.04 -7.96
CA VAL A 41 5.37 15.85 -7.65
C VAL A 41 5.51 15.02 -6.38
N ILE A 42 4.71 15.31 -5.35
CA ILE A 42 4.66 14.50 -4.12
C ILE A 42 4.18 13.07 -4.43
N GLY A 43 3.16 12.91 -5.27
CA GLY A 43 2.71 11.60 -5.74
C GLY A 43 3.83 10.83 -6.45
N THR A 44 4.60 11.51 -7.31
CA THR A 44 5.75 10.92 -8.00
C THR A 44 6.86 10.51 -7.03
N LEU A 45 7.12 11.31 -6.00
CA LEU A 45 8.05 10.99 -4.91
C LEU A 45 7.62 9.71 -4.17
N TYR A 46 6.35 9.61 -3.76
CA TYR A 46 5.81 8.40 -3.13
C TYR A 46 5.91 7.18 -4.04
N LEU A 47 5.47 7.27 -5.30
CA LEU A 47 5.50 6.16 -6.25
C LEU A 47 6.94 5.69 -6.50
N SER A 48 7.90 6.61 -6.66
CA SER A 48 9.30 6.27 -6.90
C SER A 48 9.97 5.65 -5.66
N THR A 49 9.73 6.22 -4.48
CA THR A 49 10.31 5.76 -3.21
C THR A 49 9.77 4.39 -2.82
N SER A 50 8.44 4.21 -2.87
CA SER A 50 7.79 2.94 -2.58
C SER A 50 8.22 1.84 -3.56
N PHE A 51 8.37 2.16 -4.86
CA PHE A 51 8.92 1.22 -5.82
C PHE A 51 10.39 0.87 -5.53
N GLY A 52 11.19 1.82 -5.04
CA GLY A 52 12.54 1.53 -4.53
C GLY A 52 12.52 0.50 -3.40
N PHE A 53 11.62 0.68 -2.42
CA PHE A 53 11.41 -0.28 -1.33
C PHE A 53 10.85 -1.63 -1.82
N PHE A 54 10.00 -1.65 -2.84
CA PHE A 54 9.55 -2.89 -3.49
C PHE A 54 10.72 -3.71 -4.03
N LEU A 55 11.71 -3.06 -4.66
CA LEU A 55 12.91 -3.74 -5.14
C LEU A 55 13.75 -4.29 -3.98
N VAL A 56 13.95 -3.50 -2.93
CA VAL A 56 14.66 -3.93 -1.71
C VAL A 56 13.98 -5.13 -1.06
N GLY A 57 12.65 -5.07 -0.90
CA GLY A 57 11.82 -6.17 -0.42
C GLY A 57 11.91 -7.41 -1.30
N GLY A 58 11.91 -7.22 -2.63
CA GLY A 58 12.08 -8.29 -3.61
C GLY A 58 13.44 -9.00 -3.51
N VAL A 59 14.53 -8.24 -3.33
CA VAL A 59 15.86 -8.83 -3.11
C VAL A 59 15.89 -9.67 -1.83
N MET A 60 15.33 -9.16 -0.72
CA MET A 60 15.22 -9.95 0.51
C MET A 60 14.39 -11.22 0.31
N ALA A 61 13.28 -11.15 -0.42
CA ALA A 61 12.46 -12.32 -0.75
C ALA A 61 13.23 -13.37 -1.56
N LEU A 62 14.02 -12.94 -2.55
CA LEU A 62 14.86 -13.83 -3.34
C LEU A 62 15.94 -14.49 -2.49
N LEU A 63 16.57 -13.76 -1.56
CA LEU A 63 17.54 -14.34 -0.61
C LEU A 63 16.90 -15.38 0.30
N ILE A 64 15.73 -15.08 0.87
CA ILE A 64 14.94 -16.03 1.68
C ILE A 64 14.63 -17.29 0.88
N ARG A 65 14.18 -17.15 -0.37
CA ARG A 65 13.81 -18.31 -1.20
C ARG A 65 15.01 -19.10 -1.69
N ALA A 66 16.14 -18.43 -1.93
CA ALA A 66 17.39 -19.09 -2.27
C ALA A 66 17.93 -19.89 -1.08
N GLU A 67 17.81 -19.37 0.15
CA GLU A 67 18.14 -20.10 1.38
C GLU A 67 17.27 -21.34 1.55
N LEU A 68 15.96 -21.21 1.34
CA LEU A 68 14.99 -22.31 1.47
C LEU A 68 14.99 -23.31 0.31
N ALA A 69 15.89 -23.18 -0.67
CA ALA A 69 15.92 -24.06 -1.84
C ALA A 69 16.31 -25.50 -1.48
N ARG A 70 17.05 -25.71 -0.39
CA ARG A 70 17.48 -27.03 0.11
C ARG A 70 17.51 -27.03 1.65
N PRO A 71 17.33 -28.19 2.30
CA PRO A 71 17.47 -28.29 3.76
C PRO A 71 18.90 -27.94 4.24
N GLY A 72 19.00 -27.29 5.40
CA GLY A 72 20.26 -26.83 6.01
C GLY A 72 20.62 -25.39 5.62
N ILE A 73 21.73 -24.88 6.15
CA ILE A 73 22.18 -23.50 5.91
C ILE A 73 22.98 -23.42 4.61
N GLN A 74 22.61 -22.52 3.69
CA GLN A 74 23.21 -22.42 2.35
C GLN A 74 23.93 -21.09 2.09
N ILE A 75 23.25 -19.96 2.33
CA ILE A 75 23.63 -18.62 1.88
C ILE A 75 23.70 -17.65 3.07
N ILE A 76 22.68 -17.65 3.93
CA ILE A 76 22.57 -16.74 5.06
C ILE A 76 22.42 -17.49 6.38
N SER A 77 22.95 -16.93 7.46
CA SER A 77 22.79 -17.49 8.81
C SER A 77 21.34 -17.44 9.30
N ASN A 78 21.02 -18.20 10.35
CA ASN A 78 19.68 -18.17 10.98
C ASN A 78 19.28 -16.77 11.43
N GLU A 79 20.21 -15.99 11.99
CA GLU A 79 19.96 -14.62 12.42
C GLU A 79 19.66 -13.71 11.23
N GLN A 80 20.46 -13.79 10.17
CA GLN A 80 20.24 -13.01 8.95
C GLN A 80 18.94 -13.41 8.24
N TYR A 81 18.56 -14.68 8.27
CA TYR A 81 17.27 -15.14 7.79
C TYR A 81 16.12 -14.48 8.58
N ASN A 82 16.24 -14.44 9.91
CA ASN A 82 15.26 -13.80 10.78
C ASN A 82 15.13 -12.30 10.51
N GLN A 83 16.26 -11.61 10.35
CA GLN A 83 16.29 -10.21 9.95
C GLN A 83 15.66 -9.99 8.57
N ALA A 84 15.99 -10.85 7.60
CA ALA A 84 15.51 -10.73 6.23
C ALA A 84 13.99 -10.88 6.14
N PHE A 85 13.38 -11.89 6.80
CA PHE A 85 11.93 -12.07 6.72
C PHE A 85 11.17 -11.00 7.52
N THR A 86 11.71 -10.55 8.65
CA THR A 86 11.17 -9.45 9.46
C THR A 86 11.11 -8.18 8.62
N MET A 87 12.26 -7.77 8.07
CA MET A 87 12.36 -6.56 7.27
C MET A 87 11.65 -6.68 5.93
N HIS A 88 11.62 -7.85 5.30
CA HIS A 88 10.80 -8.08 4.09
C HIS A 88 9.33 -7.79 4.35
N GLY A 89 8.74 -8.37 5.40
CA GLY A 89 7.34 -8.12 5.76
C GLY A 89 7.08 -6.65 6.03
N THR A 90 7.92 -6.02 6.86
CA THR A 90 7.79 -4.59 7.18
C THR A 90 7.91 -3.69 5.96
N VAL A 91 8.92 -3.92 5.11
CA VAL A 91 9.15 -3.11 3.91
C VAL A 91 7.99 -3.25 2.93
N MET A 92 7.52 -4.47 2.69
CA MET A 92 6.44 -4.71 1.73
C MET A 92 5.10 -4.10 2.16
N LEU A 93 4.76 -4.16 3.45
CA LEU A 93 3.48 -3.64 3.95
C LEU A 93 3.55 -2.14 4.22
N LEU A 94 4.50 -1.71 5.04
CA LEU A 94 4.49 -0.35 5.61
C LEU A 94 5.34 0.65 4.82
N MET A 95 6.30 0.20 4.01
CA MET A 95 7.17 1.08 3.22
C MET A 95 6.88 1.04 1.72
N PHE A 96 6.23 -0.02 1.24
CA PHE A 96 5.79 -0.18 -0.13
C PHE A 96 4.28 -0.01 -0.26
N ALA A 97 3.45 -0.92 0.26
CA ALA A 97 2.01 -0.94 -0.04
C ALA A 97 1.26 0.30 0.48
N THR A 98 1.40 0.64 1.76
CA THR A 98 0.77 1.82 2.36
C THR A 98 1.21 3.14 1.65
N PRO A 99 2.51 3.40 1.44
CA PRO A 99 2.96 4.61 0.73
C PRO A 99 2.62 4.62 -0.76
N LEU A 100 2.52 3.46 -1.41
CA LEU A 100 2.08 3.36 -2.80
C LEU A 100 0.63 3.84 -2.95
N PHE A 101 -0.25 3.51 -2.01
CA PHE A 101 -1.59 4.09 -1.92
C PHE A 101 -1.53 5.63 -1.87
N ALA A 102 -0.69 6.19 -0.99
CA ALA A 102 -0.54 7.64 -0.87
C ALA A 102 -0.02 8.26 -2.18
N GLY A 103 0.85 7.56 -2.92
CA GLY A 103 1.35 7.98 -4.22
C GLY A 103 0.27 8.08 -5.30
N PHE A 104 -0.52 7.01 -5.50
CA PHE A 104 -1.65 7.04 -6.43
C PHE A 104 -2.71 8.07 -6.02
N THR A 105 -3.00 8.17 -4.73
CA THR A 105 -3.98 9.13 -4.21
C THR A 105 -3.55 10.55 -4.50
N ASN A 106 -2.31 10.91 -4.15
CA ASN A 106 -1.77 12.22 -4.44
C ASN A 106 -1.84 12.56 -5.93
N TRP A 107 -1.54 11.61 -6.80
CA TRP A 107 -1.56 11.85 -8.23
C TRP A 107 -2.99 12.00 -8.79
N ILE A 108 -3.88 11.06 -8.47
CA ILE A 108 -5.15 10.85 -9.18
C ILE A 108 -6.34 11.49 -8.47
N MET A 109 -6.41 11.42 -7.14
CA MET A 109 -7.61 11.84 -6.40
C MET A 109 -7.98 13.31 -6.65
N PRO A 110 -7.06 14.30 -6.52
CA PRO A 110 -7.39 15.70 -6.78
C PRO A 110 -7.91 15.93 -8.20
N LEU A 111 -7.32 15.25 -9.19
CA LEU A 111 -7.73 15.33 -10.59
C LEU A 111 -9.15 14.78 -10.81
N GLN A 112 -9.48 13.66 -10.16
CA GLN A 112 -10.77 13.02 -10.27
C GLN A 112 -11.91 13.82 -9.63
N ILE A 113 -11.63 14.59 -8.58
CA ILE A 113 -12.62 15.46 -7.94
C ILE A 113 -12.63 16.89 -8.50
N GLY A 114 -11.74 17.21 -9.44
CA GLY A 114 -11.60 18.55 -10.02
C GLY A 114 -11.03 19.59 -9.05
N ALA A 115 -10.26 19.16 -8.05
CA ALA A 115 -9.56 20.05 -7.14
C ALA A 115 -8.23 20.54 -7.77
N PRO A 116 -7.83 21.80 -7.53
CA PRO A 116 -6.57 22.33 -8.05
C PRO A 116 -5.34 21.71 -7.38
N ASP A 117 -5.46 21.36 -6.10
CA ASP A 117 -4.45 20.71 -5.27
C ASP A 117 -5.15 20.06 -4.05
N VAL A 118 -4.38 19.47 -3.13
CA VAL A 118 -4.87 18.98 -1.83
C VAL A 118 -5.13 20.12 -0.83
N ALA A 119 -5.92 19.87 0.21
CA ALA A 119 -6.34 20.86 1.21
C ALA A 119 -5.19 21.48 2.00
N PHE A 120 -4.17 20.68 2.33
CA PHE A 120 -3.00 21.11 3.09
C PHE A 120 -1.70 20.73 2.35
N PRO A 121 -1.30 21.49 1.31
CA PRO A 121 -0.15 21.12 0.46
C PRO A 121 1.18 20.98 1.20
N ARG A 122 1.45 21.83 2.20
CA ARG A 122 2.67 21.74 3.03
C ARG A 122 2.63 20.57 4.01
N LEU A 123 1.45 20.24 4.54
CA LEU A 123 1.27 19.06 5.38
C LEU A 123 1.50 17.78 4.58
N ASN A 124 1.06 17.79 3.32
CA ASN A 124 1.30 16.70 2.37
C ASN A 124 2.79 16.47 2.11
N MET A 125 3.54 17.56 1.92
CA MET A 125 5.00 17.49 1.78
C MET A 125 5.65 16.94 3.06
N LEU A 126 5.24 17.43 4.24
CA LEU A 126 5.73 16.92 5.51
C LEU A 126 5.44 15.43 5.69
N ALA A 127 4.23 14.98 5.36
CA ALA A 127 3.84 13.58 5.42
C ALA A 127 4.77 12.67 4.60
N TYR A 128 5.18 13.11 3.42
CA TYR A 128 6.15 12.39 2.59
C TYR A 128 7.53 12.30 3.27
N TRP A 129 8.03 13.40 3.83
CA TRP A 129 9.35 13.40 4.48
C TRP A 129 9.38 12.55 5.75
N LEU A 130 8.30 12.56 6.54
CA LEU A 130 8.16 11.67 7.70
C LEU A 130 8.19 10.20 7.27
N TYR A 131 7.49 9.86 6.19
CA TYR A 131 7.54 8.52 5.60
C TYR A 131 8.96 8.14 5.17
N LEU A 132 9.63 8.97 4.36
CA LEU A 132 10.94 8.66 3.83
C LEU A 132 11.96 8.49 4.95
N PHE A 133 12.07 9.46 5.85
CA PHE A 133 13.06 9.41 6.92
C PHE A 133 12.74 8.31 7.93
N GLY A 134 11.47 8.07 8.25
CA GLY A 134 11.06 6.95 9.10
C GLY A 134 11.44 5.60 8.49
N SER A 135 11.22 5.45 7.18
CA SER A 135 11.59 4.23 6.45
C SER A 135 13.10 4.02 6.40
N LEU A 136 13.87 5.09 6.17
CA LEU A 136 15.33 5.03 6.20
C LEU A 136 15.87 4.68 7.59
N ILE A 137 15.27 5.22 8.67
CA ILE A 137 15.63 4.88 10.05
C ILE A 137 15.40 3.38 10.29
N ALA A 138 14.23 2.85 9.95
CA ALA A 138 13.93 1.43 10.16
C ALA A 138 14.84 0.50 9.34
N VAL A 139 15.17 0.85 8.09
CA VAL A 139 16.11 0.06 7.27
C VAL A 139 17.58 0.22 7.71
N SER A 140 17.93 1.32 8.40
CA SER A 140 19.30 1.53 8.89
C SER A 140 19.75 0.50 9.93
N GLY A 141 18.84 -0.33 10.46
CA GLY A 141 19.17 -1.50 11.26
C GLY A 141 20.23 -2.40 10.61
N PHE A 142 20.19 -2.59 9.28
CA PHE A 142 21.19 -3.37 8.54
C PHE A 142 22.60 -2.79 8.55
N ILE A 143 22.76 -1.51 8.90
CA ILE A 143 24.06 -0.84 9.00
C ILE A 143 24.65 -1.04 10.41
N THR A 144 23.83 -1.44 11.40
CA THR A 144 24.30 -1.67 12.76
C THR A 144 25.09 -2.99 12.85
N PRO A 145 26.06 -3.12 13.77
CA PRO A 145 26.85 -4.34 13.90
C PRO A 145 26.03 -5.57 14.29
N GLN A 146 24.89 -5.37 14.95
CA GLN A 146 23.96 -6.43 15.37
C GLN A 146 22.86 -6.70 14.34
N GLY A 147 22.84 -5.95 13.23
CA GLY A 147 21.84 -6.09 12.17
C GLY A 147 20.46 -5.52 12.52
N ALA A 148 19.49 -5.82 11.66
CA ALA A 148 18.13 -5.29 11.75
C ALA A 148 17.28 -6.05 12.80
N ALA A 149 16.01 -5.66 12.94
CA ALA A 149 15.04 -6.40 13.74
C ALA A 149 14.84 -7.84 13.20
N ASP A 150 14.75 -8.84 14.09
CA ASP A 150 14.74 -10.27 13.77
C ASP A 150 13.56 -11.05 14.40
N PHE A 151 12.56 -10.34 14.92
CA PHE A 151 11.44 -10.90 15.69
C PHE A 151 10.13 -11.11 14.89
N GLY A 152 10.16 -10.94 13.57
CA GLY A 152 9.01 -10.97 12.67
C GLY A 152 8.27 -9.63 12.57
N TRP A 153 7.59 -9.38 11.45
CA TRP A 153 6.99 -8.05 11.17
C TRP A 153 5.85 -7.65 12.13
N PHE A 154 5.25 -8.62 12.83
CA PHE A 154 4.22 -8.41 13.86
C PHE A 154 4.77 -8.27 15.28
N ALA A 155 6.09 -8.47 15.46
CA ALA A 155 6.83 -8.04 16.63
C ALA A 155 6.23 -8.48 17.98
N TYR A 156 5.89 -9.76 18.13
CA TYR A 156 5.23 -10.24 19.34
C TYR A 156 6.11 -10.10 20.59
N SER A 157 5.57 -9.44 21.61
CA SER A 157 6.08 -9.57 22.97
C SER A 157 5.86 -11.01 23.46
N PRO A 158 6.85 -11.63 24.14
CA PRO A 158 8.00 -10.97 24.75
C PRO A 158 9.29 -11.08 23.92
N LEU A 159 9.24 -11.51 22.65
CA LEU A 159 10.43 -11.64 21.80
C LEU A 159 11.07 -10.28 21.51
N THR A 160 10.26 -9.22 21.46
CA THR A 160 10.68 -7.83 21.25
C THR A 160 11.29 -7.14 22.47
N ASP A 161 11.34 -7.78 23.65
CA ASP A 161 11.90 -7.11 24.81
C ASP A 161 13.43 -6.93 24.71
N ALA A 162 13.97 -6.07 25.57
CA ALA A 162 15.41 -5.78 25.58
C ALA A 162 16.26 -6.97 26.04
N VAL A 163 15.65 -8.03 26.59
CA VAL A 163 16.35 -9.23 27.05
C VAL A 163 16.54 -10.23 25.91
N ARG A 164 15.49 -10.46 25.10
CA ARG A 164 15.51 -11.42 23.98
C ARG A 164 16.00 -10.80 22.68
N SER A 165 15.72 -9.52 22.45
CA SER A 165 16.17 -8.76 21.26
C SER A 165 16.94 -7.50 21.68
N PRO A 166 18.15 -7.62 22.29
CA PRO A 166 18.89 -6.49 22.86
C PRO A 166 19.48 -5.54 21.81
N GLY A 167 19.51 -5.93 20.53
CA GLY A 167 20.11 -5.15 19.46
C GLY A 167 19.37 -3.84 19.19
N VAL A 168 20.13 -2.84 18.72
CA VAL A 168 19.59 -1.50 18.36
C VAL A 168 18.70 -1.54 17.11
N GLY A 169 18.84 -2.58 16.27
CA GLY A 169 17.99 -2.79 15.10
C GLY A 169 16.49 -2.81 15.42
N GLY A 170 16.10 -3.37 16.57
CA GLY A 170 14.72 -3.33 17.05
C GLY A 170 14.24 -1.92 17.36
N ASP A 171 15.06 -1.11 18.03
CA ASP A 171 14.71 0.27 18.39
C ASP A 171 14.56 1.16 17.14
N LEU A 172 15.47 0.99 16.16
CA LEU A 172 15.42 1.68 14.88
C LEU A 172 14.16 1.31 14.10
N TRP A 173 13.76 0.03 14.12
CA TRP A 173 12.51 -0.43 13.54
C TRP A 173 11.31 0.24 14.20
N ILE A 174 11.24 0.25 15.53
CA ILE A 174 10.14 0.85 16.30
C ILE A 174 10.00 2.34 16.00
N MET A 175 11.10 3.09 16.15
CA MET A 175 11.08 4.54 15.98
C MET A 175 10.90 4.97 14.52
N GLY A 176 11.47 4.21 13.57
CA GLY A 176 11.28 4.46 12.15
C GLY A 176 9.82 4.28 11.72
N LEU A 177 9.16 3.22 12.18
CA LEU A 177 7.74 2.98 11.92
C LEU A 177 6.83 3.99 12.62
N ALA A 178 7.11 4.37 13.86
CA ALA A 178 6.36 5.41 14.55
C ALA A 178 6.42 6.74 13.77
N PHE A 179 7.62 7.14 13.33
CA PHE A 179 7.83 8.36 12.56
C PHE A 179 7.11 8.33 11.20
N SER A 180 7.23 7.22 10.47
CA SER A 180 6.52 7.02 9.21
C SER A 180 5.01 7.00 9.39
N GLY A 181 4.51 6.39 10.48
CA GLY A 181 3.09 6.31 10.81
C GLY A 181 2.44 7.68 11.02
N PHE A 182 3.14 8.62 11.64
CA PHE A 182 2.67 10.01 11.72
C PHE A 182 2.48 10.64 10.34
N GLY A 183 3.38 10.36 9.40
CA GLY A 183 3.23 10.77 8.00
C GLY A 183 1.92 10.27 7.39
N THR A 184 1.61 8.98 7.58
CA THR A 184 0.37 8.36 7.08
C THR A 184 -0.88 8.99 7.70
N ILE A 185 -0.88 9.26 9.01
CA ILE A 185 -2.00 9.93 9.72
C ILE A 185 -2.25 11.33 9.14
N LEU A 186 -1.19 12.14 8.98
CA LEU A 186 -1.30 13.49 8.45
C LEU A 186 -1.79 13.50 7.00
N GLY A 187 -1.34 12.53 6.18
CA GLY A 187 -1.82 12.32 4.83
C GLY A 187 -3.33 12.01 4.78
N ALA A 188 -3.81 11.14 5.67
CA ALA A 188 -5.22 10.78 5.75
C ALA A 188 -6.13 11.97 6.11
N VAL A 189 -5.74 12.78 7.09
CA VAL A 189 -6.46 14.03 7.41
C VAL A 189 -6.57 14.91 6.16
N ASN A 190 -5.45 15.10 5.45
CA ASN A 190 -5.40 15.91 4.26
C ASN A 190 -6.32 15.39 3.14
N PHE A 191 -6.29 14.08 2.85
CA PHE A 191 -7.13 13.49 1.82
C PHE A 191 -8.63 13.57 2.16
N ILE A 192 -9.02 13.33 3.41
CA ILE A 192 -10.42 13.47 3.85
C ILE A 192 -10.88 14.91 3.64
N THR A 193 -10.13 15.89 4.16
CA THR A 193 -10.49 17.31 4.02
C THR A 193 -10.58 17.71 2.55
N THR A 194 -9.64 17.25 1.71
CA THR A 194 -9.66 17.52 0.27
C THR A 194 -10.93 16.98 -0.38
N ILE A 195 -11.26 15.70 -0.14
CA ILE A 195 -12.42 15.04 -0.73
C ILE A 195 -13.71 15.71 -0.27
N ILE A 196 -13.85 16.03 1.02
CA ILE A 196 -15.11 16.57 1.54
C ILE A 196 -15.32 18.03 1.11
N CYS A 197 -14.26 18.84 1.11
CA CYS A 197 -14.38 20.30 1.03
C CYS A 197 -13.99 20.90 -0.32
N MET A 198 -13.24 20.20 -1.18
CA MET A 198 -12.63 20.79 -2.40
C MET A 198 -13.11 20.18 -3.71
N ARG A 199 -14.19 19.40 -3.70
CA ARG A 199 -14.81 18.88 -4.93
C ARG A 199 -15.29 19.99 -5.84
N ALA A 200 -15.24 19.73 -7.14
CA ALA A 200 -15.83 20.58 -8.16
C ALA A 200 -17.34 20.80 -7.92
N PRO A 201 -17.87 22.01 -8.19
CA PRO A 201 -19.30 22.29 -8.07
C PRO A 201 -20.17 21.30 -8.85
N GLY A 202 -21.24 20.80 -8.22
CA GLY A 202 -22.16 19.84 -8.84
C GLY A 202 -21.80 18.35 -8.64
N MET A 203 -20.61 18.04 -8.13
CA MET A 203 -20.22 16.68 -7.74
C MET A 203 -20.71 16.37 -6.32
N THR A 204 -21.86 15.70 -6.22
CA THR A 204 -22.34 15.16 -4.95
C THR A 204 -21.53 13.94 -4.51
N MET A 205 -21.61 13.53 -3.23
CA MET A 205 -20.92 12.34 -2.72
C MET A 205 -21.17 11.10 -3.59
N PHE A 206 -22.42 10.85 -3.95
CA PHE A 206 -22.81 9.68 -4.76
C PHE A 206 -22.59 9.86 -6.27
N ARG A 207 -21.81 10.86 -6.68
CA ARG A 207 -21.32 11.02 -8.06
C ARG A 207 -19.79 10.95 -8.17
N MET A 208 -19.09 10.78 -7.05
CA MET A 208 -17.63 10.63 -7.05
C MET A 208 -17.19 9.31 -7.71
N PRO A 209 -16.02 9.27 -8.37
CA PRO A 209 -15.44 8.01 -8.82
C PRO A 209 -15.23 7.02 -7.68
N ILE A 210 -15.26 5.71 -7.97
CA ILE A 210 -15.15 4.69 -6.93
C ILE A 210 -13.74 4.69 -6.33
N PHE A 211 -12.70 5.03 -7.10
CA PHE A 211 -11.37 5.24 -6.53
C PHE A 211 -11.39 6.28 -5.39
N VAL A 212 -12.04 7.42 -5.58
CA VAL A 212 -12.16 8.49 -4.56
C VAL A 212 -12.93 8.01 -3.33
N TRP A 213 -14.00 7.23 -3.50
CA TRP A 213 -14.71 6.61 -2.36
C TRP A 213 -13.81 5.67 -1.56
N ASN A 214 -13.00 4.86 -2.24
CA ASN A 214 -12.04 3.98 -1.57
C ASN A 214 -10.96 4.80 -0.85
N VAL A 215 -10.43 5.88 -1.46
CA VAL A 215 -9.46 6.78 -0.80
C VAL A 215 -10.06 7.38 0.47
N LEU A 216 -11.32 7.85 0.43
CA LEU A 216 -11.99 8.43 1.58
C LEU A 216 -12.07 7.43 2.74
N LEU A 217 -12.56 6.21 2.48
CA LEU A 217 -12.71 5.20 3.52
C LEU A 217 -11.37 4.62 3.99
N THR A 218 -10.39 4.50 3.09
CA THR A 218 -9.00 4.17 3.44
C THR A 218 -8.43 5.19 4.42
N SER A 219 -8.63 6.48 4.14
CA SER A 219 -8.15 7.56 5.01
C SER A 219 -8.87 7.55 6.36
N VAL A 220 -10.16 7.23 6.40
CA VAL A 220 -10.90 7.05 7.67
C VAL A 220 -10.32 5.90 8.48
N LEU A 221 -10.06 4.75 7.85
CA LEU A 221 -9.43 3.61 8.53
C LEU A 221 -8.04 3.95 9.07
N VAL A 222 -7.23 4.71 8.31
CA VAL A 222 -5.92 5.18 8.79
C VAL A 222 -6.07 5.93 10.12
N LEU A 223 -7.05 6.82 10.25
CA LEU A 223 -7.27 7.59 11.49
C LEU A 223 -7.72 6.73 12.68
N PHE A 224 -8.34 5.57 12.44
CA PHE A 224 -8.68 4.62 13.50
C PHE A 224 -7.52 3.70 13.87
N ALA A 225 -6.74 3.25 12.89
CA ALA A 225 -5.76 2.17 13.06
C ALA A 225 -4.35 2.67 13.43
N PHE A 226 -3.82 3.67 12.71
CA PHE A 226 -2.42 4.09 12.86
C PHE A 226 -2.10 4.74 14.22
N PRO A 227 -3.00 5.50 14.87
CA PRO A 227 -2.74 5.99 16.22
C PRO A 227 -2.53 4.86 17.24
N VAL A 228 -3.22 3.72 17.07
CA VAL A 228 -3.05 2.55 17.94
C VAL A 228 -1.67 1.92 17.75
N LEU A 229 -1.20 1.78 16.49
CA LEU A 229 0.17 1.33 16.23
C LEU A 229 1.20 2.28 16.84
N ALA A 230 1.05 3.58 16.62
CA ALA A 230 1.99 4.57 17.15
C ALA A 230 2.07 4.49 18.69
N ALA A 231 0.92 4.38 19.37
CA ALA A 231 0.88 4.19 20.81
C ALA A 231 1.54 2.88 21.26
N ALA A 232 1.26 1.77 20.58
CA ALA A 232 1.84 0.46 20.89
C ALA A 232 3.37 0.46 20.70
N LEU A 233 3.86 1.04 19.61
CA LEU A 233 5.30 1.16 19.32
C LEU A 233 6.01 2.05 20.35
N LEU A 234 5.44 3.21 20.70
CA LEU A 234 6.03 4.08 21.72
C LEU A 234 6.02 3.45 23.11
N ALA A 235 4.97 2.69 23.45
CA ALA A 235 4.92 1.89 24.67
C ALA A 235 5.99 0.78 24.67
N LEU A 236 6.22 0.12 23.52
CA LEU A 236 7.24 -0.91 23.39
C LEU A 236 8.65 -0.32 23.51
N GLU A 237 8.91 0.85 22.91
CA GLU A 237 10.18 1.55 23.12
C GLU A 237 10.36 1.94 24.58
N ALA A 238 9.29 2.36 25.25
CA ALA A 238 9.35 2.69 26.68
C ALA A 238 9.66 1.48 27.55
N ASP A 239 9.13 0.30 27.23
CA ASP A 239 9.52 -0.95 27.87
C ASP A 239 11.01 -1.26 27.65
N ARG A 240 11.49 -1.10 26.42
CA ARG A 240 12.88 -1.41 26.05
C ARG A 240 13.91 -0.46 26.63
N LYS A 241 13.58 0.84 26.78
CA LYS A 241 14.53 1.90 27.18
C LYS A 241 14.34 2.45 28.58
N PHE A 242 13.11 2.49 29.06
CA PHE A 242 12.76 3.15 30.31
C PHE A 242 12.22 2.19 31.38
N GLY A 243 12.04 0.90 31.05
CA GLY A 243 11.52 -0.09 31.99
C GLY A 243 10.07 0.20 32.39
N ALA A 244 9.21 0.52 31.42
CA ALA A 244 7.80 0.83 31.68
C ALA A 244 6.93 -0.40 32.04
N HIS A 245 7.43 -1.62 31.78
CA HIS A 245 6.82 -2.91 32.13
C HIS A 245 5.39 -3.13 31.57
N ILE A 246 5.02 -2.49 30.45
CA ILE A 246 3.66 -2.55 29.86
C ILE A 246 3.38 -3.92 29.24
N PHE A 247 4.31 -4.42 28.44
CA PHE A 247 4.19 -5.66 27.68
C PHE A 247 4.90 -6.85 28.32
N GLU A 248 5.25 -6.75 29.60
CA GLU A 248 5.79 -7.89 30.34
C GLU A 248 4.80 -9.05 30.45
N ALA A 249 5.33 -10.26 30.38
CA ALA A 249 4.54 -11.49 30.47
C ALA A 249 3.72 -11.57 31.78
N ALA A 250 4.29 -11.10 32.89
CA ALA A 250 3.61 -11.09 34.19
C ALA A 250 2.36 -10.21 34.23
N ASN A 251 2.29 -9.20 33.34
CA ASN A 251 1.18 -8.25 33.26
C ASN A 251 0.14 -8.63 32.19
N GLY A 252 0.27 -9.80 31.55
CA GLY A 252 -0.55 -10.18 30.38
C GLY A 252 -0.12 -9.47 29.08
N GLY A 253 1.07 -8.87 29.08
CA GLY A 253 1.61 -8.08 27.98
C GLY A 253 1.63 -8.74 26.60
N PRO A 254 1.95 -10.04 26.46
CA PRO A 254 1.90 -10.73 25.16
C PRO A 254 0.54 -10.65 24.47
N LEU A 255 -0.57 -10.88 25.20
CA LEU A 255 -1.91 -10.78 24.62
C LEU A 255 -2.33 -9.31 24.41
N LEU A 256 -1.92 -8.41 25.30
CA LEU A 256 -2.15 -6.98 25.12
C LEU A 256 -1.50 -6.47 23.82
N TRP A 257 -0.24 -6.83 23.56
CA TRP A 257 0.45 -6.51 22.32
C TRP A 257 -0.32 -7.04 21.12
N GLN A 258 -0.68 -8.32 21.12
CA GLN A 258 -1.39 -8.93 19.99
C GLN A 258 -2.71 -8.23 19.69
N HIS A 259 -3.50 -7.88 20.72
CA HIS A 259 -4.74 -7.16 20.51
C HIS A 259 -4.51 -5.76 19.92
N LEU A 260 -3.55 -4.99 20.43
CA LEU A 260 -3.24 -3.65 19.92
C LEU A 260 -2.67 -3.71 18.50
N PHE A 261 -1.70 -4.60 18.27
CA PHE A 261 -1.07 -4.78 16.97
C PHE A 261 -2.08 -5.22 15.93
N TRP A 262 -2.91 -6.23 16.21
CA TRP A 262 -3.88 -6.69 15.21
C TRP A 262 -5.06 -5.75 15.03
N PHE A 263 -5.47 -5.01 16.08
CA PHE A 263 -6.46 -3.93 15.93
C PHE A 263 -5.97 -2.86 14.94
N PHE A 264 -4.66 -2.62 14.86
CA PHE A 264 -4.06 -1.89 13.77
C PHE A 264 -3.97 -2.73 12.47
N GLY A 265 -3.38 -3.91 12.56
CA GLY A 265 -2.88 -4.68 11.42
C GLY A 265 -3.98 -5.17 10.50
N HIS A 266 -5.14 -5.54 11.04
CA HIS A 266 -6.22 -6.00 10.18
C HIS A 266 -6.95 -4.86 9.43
N PRO A 267 -7.27 -3.72 10.05
CA PRO A 267 -7.62 -2.53 9.29
C PRO A 267 -6.53 -2.11 8.29
N GLU A 268 -5.24 -2.26 8.62
CA GLU A 268 -4.13 -1.94 7.69
C GLU A 268 -4.17 -2.77 6.41
N VAL A 269 -4.47 -4.07 6.49
CA VAL A 269 -4.59 -4.88 5.27
C VAL A 269 -5.75 -4.41 4.38
N TYR A 270 -6.77 -3.76 4.93
CA TYR A 270 -7.82 -3.10 4.14
C TYR A 270 -7.43 -1.70 3.67
N ILE A 271 -6.63 -0.96 4.43
CA ILE A 271 -6.03 0.31 4.00
C ILE A 271 -5.19 0.09 2.73
N ILE A 272 -4.47 -1.02 2.63
CA ILE A 272 -3.72 -1.39 1.42
C ILE A 272 -4.56 -2.13 0.37
N ALA A 273 -5.81 -2.53 0.65
CA ALA A 273 -6.64 -3.24 -0.33
C ALA A 273 -7.64 -2.33 -1.06
N LEU A 274 -8.39 -1.53 -0.29
CA LEU A 274 -9.46 -0.67 -0.79
C LEU A 274 -9.04 0.27 -1.94
N PRO A 275 -7.93 1.03 -1.86
CA PRO A 275 -7.58 1.96 -2.93
C PRO A 275 -7.25 1.24 -4.23
N PHE A 276 -6.66 0.04 -4.15
CA PHE A 276 -6.35 -0.79 -5.31
C PHE A 276 -7.59 -1.46 -5.91
N PHE A 277 -8.58 -1.83 -5.09
CA PHE A 277 -9.92 -2.13 -5.58
C PHE A 277 -10.52 -0.93 -6.33
N GLY A 278 -10.24 0.29 -5.86
CA GLY A 278 -10.56 1.53 -6.56
C GLY A 278 -9.93 1.58 -7.95
N ILE A 279 -8.62 1.37 -8.06
CA ILE A 279 -7.88 1.35 -9.35
C ILE A 279 -8.52 0.35 -10.32
N VAL A 280 -8.73 -0.89 -9.86
CA VAL A 280 -9.40 -1.94 -10.65
C VAL A 280 -10.78 -1.49 -11.12
N THR A 281 -11.56 -0.85 -10.23
CA THR A 281 -12.91 -0.38 -10.54
C THR A 281 -12.93 0.75 -11.57
N GLU A 282 -11.87 1.55 -11.68
CA GLU A 282 -11.76 2.58 -12.72
C GLU A 282 -11.34 1.99 -14.08
N ILE A 283 -10.52 0.93 -14.08
CA ILE A 283 -10.01 0.30 -15.31
C ILE A 283 -11.10 -0.51 -16.02
N ILE A 284 -11.83 -1.36 -15.29
CA ILE A 284 -12.83 -2.28 -15.85
C ILE A 284 -13.85 -1.59 -16.78
N PRO A 285 -14.55 -0.51 -16.37
CA PRO A 285 -15.58 0.11 -17.21
C PRO A 285 -14.99 0.75 -18.48
N VAL A 286 -13.77 1.28 -18.43
CA VAL A 286 -13.08 1.89 -19.58
C VAL A 286 -12.79 0.83 -20.64
N PHE A 287 -12.17 -0.29 -20.24
CA PHE A 287 -11.83 -1.36 -21.19
C PHE A 287 -13.00 -2.27 -21.56
N SER A 288 -14.08 -2.25 -20.77
CA SER A 288 -15.36 -2.92 -21.11
C SER A 288 -16.30 -2.04 -21.93
N ARG A 289 -15.99 -0.73 -22.08
CA ARG A 289 -16.81 0.27 -22.76
C ARG A 289 -18.25 0.33 -22.24
N LYS A 290 -18.40 0.19 -20.92
CA LYS A 290 -19.70 0.09 -20.23
C LYS A 290 -19.64 0.80 -18.87
N PRO A 291 -20.72 1.45 -18.42
CA PRO A 291 -20.78 1.96 -17.05
C PRO A 291 -20.55 0.86 -16.01
N ILE A 292 -19.98 1.23 -14.87
CA ILE A 292 -19.80 0.31 -13.75
C ILE A 292 -21.15 -0.24 -13.30
N PHE A 293 -21.28 -1.57 -13.26
CA PHE A 293 -22.49 -2.24 -12.82
C PHE A 293 -22.65 -2.07 -11.30
N GLY A 294 -23.82 -1.59 -10.87
CA GLY A 294 -24.18 -1.48 -9.45
C GLY A 294 -23.30 -0.55 -8.63
N TYR A 295 -23.04 0.66 -9.13
CA TYR A 295 -22.28 1.71 -8.43
C TYR A 295 -22.66 1.89 -6.95
N MET A 296 -23.96 1.99 -6.63
CA MET A 296 -24.42 2.13 -5.24
C MET A 296 -24.08 0.90 -4.38
N GLY A 297 -24.16 -0.31 -4.97
CA GLY A 297 -23.76 -1.55 -4.32
C GLY A 297 -22.26 -1.58 -4.02
N LEU A 298 -21.42 -1.08 -4.93
CA LEU A 298 -19.98 -0.93 -4.72
C LEU A 298 -19.65 0.05 -3.59
N VAL A 299 -20.33 1.19 -3.52
CA VAL A 299 -20.16 2.16 -2.43
C VAL A 299 -20.58 1.55 -1.09
N ALA A 300 -21.76 0.94 -1.03
CA ALA A 300 -22.26 0.28 0.18
C ALA A 300 -21.34 -0.86 0.65
N ALA A 301 -20.85 -1.69 -0.29
CA ALA A 301 -19.89 -2.75 0.01
C ALA A 301 -18.58 -2.18 0.57
N THR A 302 -18.09 -1.06 0.03
CA THR A 302 -16.88 -0.41 0.54
C THR A 302 -17.08 0.12 1.96
N ILE A 303 -18.22 0.74 2.25
CA ILE A 303 -18.58 1.20 3.60
C ILE A 303 -18.66 0.02 4.57
N ALA A 304 -19.30 -1.08 4.16
CA ALA A 304 -19.43 -2.28 4.98
C ALA A 304 -18.07 -2.92 5.28
N ILE A 305 -17.18 -3.03 4.29
CA ILE A 305 -15.81 -3.52 4.49
C ILE A 305 -15.06 -2.63 5.49
N ALA A 306 -15.10 -1.31 5.30
CA ALA A 306 -14.42 -0.39 6.21
C ALA A 306 -14.97 -0.52 7.65
N GLY A 307 -16.29 -0.52 7.83
CA GLY A 307 -16.91 -0.69 9.15
C GLY A 307 -16.60 -2.03 9.81
N LEU A 308 -16.60 -3.14 9.05
CA LEU A 308 -16.30 -4.47 9.59
C LEU A 308 -14.81 -4.65 9.87
N SER A 309 -13.91 -4.02 9.11
CA SER A 309 -12.46 -4.20 9.25
C SER A 309 -11.93 -3.88 10.66
N VAL A 310 -12.54 -2.90 11.35
CA VAL A 310 -12.18 -2.53 12.73
C VAL A 310 -12.80 -3.46 13.80
N THR A 311 -13.56 -4.47 13.40
CA THR A 311 -14.29 -5.39 14.31
C THR A 311 -13.87 -6.85 14.21
N VAL A 312 -12.91 -7.19 13.34
CA VAL A 312 -12.53 -8.59 13.04
C VAL A 312 -11.09 -8.95 13.39
N TRP A 313 -10.31 -8.02 13.95
CA TRP A 313 -8.85 -8.14 14.09
C TRP A 313 -8.38 -9.42 14.79
N ALA A 314 -9.13 -9.91 15.77
CA ALA A 314 -8.67 -11.01 16.61
C ALA A 314 -8.76 -12.39 15.91
N HIS A 315 -9.10 -12.45 14.62
CA HIS A 315 -8.93 -13.68 13.85
C HIS A 315 -7.46 -14.10 13.66
N HIS A 316 -6.51 -13.16 13.82
CA HIS A 316 -5.08 -13.48 13.82
C HIS A 316 -4.61 -14.13 15.13
N MET A 317 -5.52 -14.32 16.08
CA MET A 317 -5.21 -14.73 17.45
C MET A 317 -5.96 -16.02 17.83
N TYR A 318 -6.54 -16.76 16.88
CA TYR A 318 -7.37 -17.93 17.19
C TYR A 318 -6.64 -18.99 18.03
N VAL A 319 -5.36 -19.25 17.72
CA VAL A 319 -4.54 -20.23 18.44
C VAL A 319 -4.09 -19.80 19.84
N THR A 320 -4.37 -18.55 20.25
CA THR A 320 -3.92 -18.02 21.55
C THR A 320 -4.77 -18.51 22.72
N GLY A 321 -6.01 -18.93 22.47
CA GLY A 321 -7.01 -19.18 23.50
C GLY A 321 -7.52 -17.91 24.22
N GLY A 322 -7.07 -16.72 23.80
CA GLY A 322 -7.37 -15.44 24.44
C GLY A 322 -8.51 -14.63 23.80
N VAL A 323 -9.30 -15.23 22.91
CA VAL A 323 -10.27 -14.50 22.07
C VAL A 323 -11.65 -15.16 22.04
N LEU A 324 -12.70 -14.36 21.84
CA LEU A 324 -14.06 -14.84 21.67
C LEU A 324 -14.26 -15.42 20.26
N LEU A 325 -13.84 -16.68 20.07
CA LEU A 325 -13.77 -17.33 18.75
C LEU A 325 -15.06 -17.21 17.91
N PRO A 326 -16.27 -17.52 18.43
CA PRO A 326 -17.47 -17.50 17.58
C PRO A 326 -17.80 -16.10 17.03
N PHE A 327 -17.55 -15.06 17.82
CA PHE A 327 -17.78 -13.68 17.40
C PHE A 327 -16.83 -13.29 16.26
N PHE A 328 -15.52 -13.47 16.46
CA PHE A 328 -14.54 -13.08 15.46
C PHE A 328 -14.62 -13.95 14.20
N ALA A 329 -14.93 -15.23 14.31
CA ALA A 329 -15.18 -16.10 13.15
C ALA A 329 -16.39 -15.61 12.34
N PHE A 330 -17.53 -15.38 12.99
CA PHE A 330 -18.73 -14.89 12.32
C PHE A 330 -18.49 -13.56 11.60
N MET A 331 -17.88 -12.59 12.28
CA MET A 331 -17.61 -11.28 11.70
C MET A 331 -16.61 -11.37 10.53
N THR A 332 -15.64 -12.30 10.59
CA THR A 332 -14.68 -12.55 9.49
C THR A 332 -15.36 -13.22 8.29
N PHE A 333 -16.32 -14.12 8.48
CA PHE A 333 -17.14 -14.59 7.36
C PHE A 333 -18.01 -13.46 6.79
N LEU A 334 -18.53 -12.59 7.64
CA LEU A 334 -19.40 -11.50 7.21
C LEU A 334 -18.68 -10.49 6.31
N ILE A 335 -17.42 -10.16 6.57
CA ILE A 335 -16.66 -9.22 5.73
C ILE A 335 -16.31 -9.78 4.35
N ALA A 336 -16.31 -11.11 4.18
CA ALA A 336 -16.17 -11.74 2.87
C ALA A 336 -17.37 -11.44 1.94
N VAL A 337 -18.57 -11.23 2.50
CA VAL A 337 -19.80 -10.99 1.71
C VAL A 337 -19.74 -9.69 0.90
N PRO A 338 -19.48 -8.50 1.48
CA PRO A 338 -19.37 -7.28 0.67
C PRO A 338 -18.18 -7.31 -0.30
N THR A 339 -17.11 -8.04 0.01
CA THR A 339 -16.01 -8.27 -0.94
C THR A 339 -16.50 -9.11 -2.15
N GLY A 340 -17.31 -10.15 -1.89
CA GLY A 340 -17.97 -10.92 -2.94
C GLY A 340 -18.89 -10.08 -3.81
N VAL A 341 -19.66 -9.15 -3.21
CA VAL A 341 -20.49 -8.19 -3.95
C VAL A 341 -19.65 -7.38 -4.95
N LYS A 342 -18.51 -6.81 -4.51
CA LYS A 342 -17.59 -6.10 -5.42
C LYS A 342 -17.15 -6.98 -6.59
N PHE A 343 -16.85 -8.24 -6.33
CA PHE A 343 -16.45 -9.20 -7.33
C PHE A 343 -17.52 -9.44 -8.41
N PHE A 344 -18.77 -9.66 -7.98
CA PHE A 344 -19.90 -9.77 -8.91
C PHE A 344 -20.18 -8.47 -9.66
N ASN A 345 -19.97 -7.31 -9.03
CA ASN A 345 -20.10 -6.02 -9.72
C ASN A 345 -19.07 -5.85 -10.84
N TRP A 346 -17.82 -6.25 -10.61
CA TRP A 346 -16.76 -6.23 -11.63
C TRP A 346 -17.09 -7.17 -12.79
N ILE A 347 -17.49 -8.41 -12.50
CA ILE A 347 -17.93 -9.38 -13.52
C ILE A 347 -19.14 -8.84 -14.30
N GLY A 348 -20.15 -8.29 -13.61
CA GLY A 348 -21.33 -7.70 -14.24
C GLY A 348 -21.03 -6.46 -15.11
N THR A 349 -19.93 -5.77 -14.83
CA THR A 349 -19.44 -4.67 -15.67
C THR A 349 -18.78 -5.18 -16.95
N MET A 350 -18.01 -6.28 -16.86
CA MET A 350 -17.41 -6.92 -18.04
C MET A 350 -18.45 -7.66 -18.90
N TRP A 351 -19.49 -8.21 -18.26
CA TRP A 351 -20.55 -8.95 -18.91
C TRP A 351 -21.32 -8.08 -19.92
N GLN A 352 -21.45 -8.59 -21.15
CA GLN A 352 -22.03 -7.86 -22.29
C GLN A 352 -21.32 -6.53 -22.61
N GLY A 353 -20.09 -6.33 -22.12
CA GLY A 353 -19.20 -5.25 -22.55
C GLY A 353 -18.39 -5.64 -23.79
N SER A 354 -17.80 -4.64 -24.44
CA SER A 354 -16.81 -4.86 -25.50
C SER A 354 -15.42 -4.79 -24.88
N VAL A 355 -14.98 -5.93 -24.33
CA VAL A 355 -13.73 -6.02 -23.55
C VAL A 355 -12.52 -6.10 -24.48
N SER A 356 -11.54 -5.22 -24.26
CA SER A 356 -10.23 -5.31 -24.89
C SER A 356 -9.12 -5.56 -23.85
N PHE A 357 -8.14 -6.40 -24.21
CA PHE A 357 -7.08 -6.88 -23.31
C PHE A 357 -5.74 -6.22 -23.61
N GLU A 358 -5.73 -4.88 -23.56
CA GLU A 358 -4.52 -4.10 -23.35
C GLU A 358 -3.95 -4.35 -21.95
N THR A 359 -2.69 -3.97 -21.74
CA THR A 359 -1.93 -4.33 -20.54
C THR A 359 -2.63 -3.97 -19.21
N PRO A 360 -3.26 -2.79 -19.01
CA PRO A 360 -4.00 -2.51 -17.78
C PRO A 360 -5.10 -3.52 -17.47
N MET A 361 -5.89 -3.91 -18.49
CA MET A 361 -6.99 -4.85 -18.34
C MET A 361 -6.49 -6.28 -18.08
N LEU A 362 -5.33 -6.67 -18.64
CA LEU A 362 -4.67 -7.93 -18.32
C LEU A 362 -4.27 -8.00 -16.84
N TRP A 363 -3.60 -6.97 -16.31
CA TRP A 363 -3.26 -6.89 -14.89
C TRP A 363 -4.50 -6.93 -14.00
N THR A 364 -5.56 -6.20 -14.36
CA THR A 364 -6.84 -6.24 -13.65
C THR A 364 -7.49 -7.62 -13.66
N THR A 365 -7.40 -8.36 -14.78
CA THR A 365 -7.93 -9.73 -14.86
C THR A 365 -7.08 -10.70 -14.05
N GLY A 366 -5.75 -10.53 -14.06
CA GLY A 366 -4.85 -11.28 -13.18
C GLY A 366 -5.15 -11.04 -11.70
N PHE A 367 -5.40 -9.78 -11.30
CA PHE A 367 -5.89 -9.45 -9.96
C PHE A 367 -7.16 -10.24 -9.62
N LEU A 368 -8.16 -10.25 -10.49
CA LEU A 368 -9.40 -10.99 -10.23
C LEU A 368 -9.09 -12.48 -9.97
N VAL A 369 -8.33 -13.13 -10.85
CA VAL A 369 -8.01 -14.56 -10.70
C VAL A 369 -7.24 -14.83 -9.40
N THR A 370 -6.15 -14.08 -9.17
CA THR A 370 -5.27 -14.30 -8.02
C THR A 370 -5.99 -13.98 -6.70
N PHE A 371 -6.72 -12.87 -6.64
CA PHE A 371 -7.48 -12.47 -5.46
C PHE A 371 -8.63 -13.44 -5.16
N LEU A 372 -9.30 -13.99 -6.17
CA LEU A 372 -10.36 -14.97 -5.98
C LEU A 372 -9.81 -16.22 -5.27
N PHE A 373 -8.70 -16.77 -5.74
CA PHE A 373 -8.09 -17.93 -5.09
C PHE A 373 -7.62 -17.61 -3.66
N GLY A 374 -7.03 -16.44 -3.43
CA GLY A 374 -6.69 -15.99 -2.08
C GLY A 374 -7.91 -15.82 -1.17
N GLY A 375 -9.01 -15.26 -1.69
CA GLY A 375 -10.26 -15.09 -0.96
C GLY A 375 -10.88 -16.42 -0.53
N LEU A 376 -10.84 -17.43 -1.40
CA LEU A 376 -11.32 -18.78 -1.07
C LEU A 376 -10.51 -19.42 0.06
N THR A 377 -9.19 -19.23 0.10
CA THR A 377 -8.36 -19.73 1.22
C THR A 377 -8.57 -18.91 2.50
N GLY A 378 -8.98 -17.63 2.39
CA GLY A 378 -9.36 -16.82 3.54
C GLY A 378 -10.61 -17.32 4.26
N VAL A 379 -11.57 -17.91 3.54
CA VAL A 379 -12.74 -18.56 4.15
C VAL A 379 -12.34 -19.76 5.01
N ILE A 380 -11.27 -20.48 4.62
CA ILE A 380 -10.72 -21.57 5.43
C ILE A 380 -10.11 -21.01 6.72
N LEU A 381 -9.30 -19.95 6.63
CA LEU A 381 -8.66 -19.31 7.79
C LEU A 381 -9.65 -18.59 8.72
N ALA A 382 -10.80 -18.16 8.21
CA ALA A 382 -11.87 -17.59 9.03
C ALA A 382 -12.57 -18.63 9.95
N SER A 383 -12.28 -19.92 9.77
CA SER A 383 -12.85 -21.03 10.55
C SER A 383 -11.85 -21.49 11.63
N PRO A 384 -12.08 -21.20 12.93
CA PRO A 384 -11.14 -21.58 13.99
C PRO A 384 -10.75 -23.07 14.01
N PRO A 385 -11.67 -24.04 13.82
CA PRO A 385 -11.29 -25.46 13.79
C PRO A 385 -10.30 -25.82 12.67
N MET A 386 -10.34 -25.09 11.54
CA MET A 386 -9.39 -25.29 10.45
C MET A 386 -8.11 -24.50 10.71
N ASP A 387 -8.24 -23.25 11.14
CA ASP A 387 -7.13 -22.35 11.43
C ASP A 387 -6.19 -22.92 12.51
N PHE A 388 -6.71 -23.64 13.51
CA PHE A 388 -5.88 -24.29 14.52
C PHE A 388 -4.80 -25.23 13.94
N HIS A 389 -5.05 -25.81 12.76
CA HIS A 389 -4.07 -26.66 12.10
C HIS A 389 -3.07 -25.88 11.25
N VAL A 390 -3.53 -24.81 10.61
CA VAL A 390 -2.76 -24.10 9.57
C VAL A 390 -2.20 -22.76 10.03
N SER A 391 -2.48 -22.34 11.27
CA SER A 391 -1.96 -21.10 11.86
C SER A 391 -0.43 -21.09 11.82
N ASP A 392 0.15 -19.98 11.37
CA ASP A 392 1.59 -19.77 11.18
C ASP A 392 2.32 -20.79 10.27
N THR A 393 1.60 -21.64 9.54
CA THR A 393 2.19 -22.48 8.49
C THR A 393 2.31 -21.72 7.17
N TYR A 394 2.93 -22.36 6.17
CA TYR A 394 2.98 -21.82 4.81
C TYR A 394 1.61 -21.68 4.13
N PHE A 395 0.54 -22.26 4.68
CA PHE A 395 -0.80 -22.02 4.19
C PHE A 395 -1.21 -20.55 4.40
N VAL A 396 -0.96 -20.00 5.60
CA VAL A 396 -1.23 -18.57 5.91
C VAL A 396 -0.33 -17.67 5.07
N VAL A 397 0.95 -18.02 4.92
CA VAL A 397 1.89 -17.28 4.07
C VAL A 397 1.37 -17.25 2.62
N ALA A 398 0.97 -18.38 2.05
CA ALA A 398 0.45 -18.47 0.70
C ALA A 398 -0.85 -17.71 0.51
N HIS A 399 -1.79 -17.85 1.45
CA HIS A 399 -3.05 -17.10 1.47
C HIS A 399 -2.78 -15.59 1.41
N PHE A 400 -1.97 -15.09 2.34
CA PHE A 400 -1.69 -13.67 2.45
C PHE A 400 -1.00 -13.13 1.20
N HIS A 401 -0.06 -13.87 0.62
CA HIS A 401 0.57 -13.48 -0.65
C HIS A 401 -0.43 -13.48 -1.81
N TYR A 402 -1.32 -14.47 -1.92
CA TYR A 402 -2.38 -14.47 -2.95
C TYR A 402 -3.30 -13.25 -2.83
N VAL A 403 -3.68 -12.87 -1.62
CA VAL A 403 -4.56 -11.72 -1.37
C VAL A 403 -3.82 -10.40 -1.60
N VAL A 404 -2.69 -10.17 -0.91
CA VAL A 404 -2.00 -8.88 -0.89
C VAL A 404 -1.20 -8.65 -2.16
N PHE A 405 -0.46 -9.64 -2.66
CA PHE A 405 0.29 -9.47 -3.91
C PHE A 405 -0.67 -9.29 -5.09
N GLY A 406 -1.74 -10.09 -5.12
CA GLY A 406 -2.83 -9.92 -6.09
C GLY A 406 -3.43 -8.52 -5.99
N THR A 407 -3.81 -8.05 -4.81
CA THR A 407 -4.46 -6.73 -4.66
C THR A 407 -3.51 -5.58 -4.94
N VAL A 408 -2.35 -5.55 -4.31
CA VAL A 408 -1.43 -4.40 -4.35
C VAL A 408 -0.59 -4.42 -5.62
N VAL A 409 0.13 -5.50 -5.89
CA VAL A 409 1.15 -5.52 -6.96
C VAL A 409 0.51 -5.58 -8.35
N PHE A 410 -0.52 -6.42 -8.55
CA PHE A 410 -1.19 -6.45 -9.86
C PHE A 410 -1.91 -5.13 -10.13
N ALA A 411 -2.64 -4.58 -9.15
CA ALA A 411 -3.32 -3.31 -9.35
C ALA A 411 -2.34 -2.12 -9.43
N MET A 412 -1.16 -2.19 -8.81
CA MET A 412 -0.07 -1.24 -9.03
C MET A 412 0.33 -1.23 -10.50
N PHE A 413 0.66 -2.39 -11.06
CA PHE A 413 1.02 -2.47 -12.47
C PHE A 413 -0.14 -2.08 -13.39
N ALA A 414 -1.38 -2.43 -13.03
CA ALA A 414 -2.57 -1.98 -13.76
C ALA A 414 -2.66 -0.44 -13.76
N GLY A 415 -2.54 0.19 -12.59
CA GLY A 415 -2.57 1.65 -12.42
C GLY A 415 -1.41 2.36 -13.10
N PHE A 416 -0.20 1.79 -13.06
CA PHE A 416 0.95 2.30 -13.81
C PHE A 416 0.67 2.29 -15.30
N HIS A 417 0.29 1.15 -15.89
CA HIS A 417 0.01 1.10 -17.34
C HIS A 417 -1.20 1.96 -17.74
N PHE A 418 -2.18 2.12 -16.85
CA PHE A 418 -3.38 2.91 -17.12
C PHE A 418 -3.11 4.42 -17.08
N TRP A 419 -2.40 4.89 -16.06
CA TRP A 419 -2.16 6.31 -15.83
C TRP A 419 -0.76 6.80 -16.25
N TRP A 420 0.11 5.94 -16.78
CA TRP A 420 1.44 6.35 -17.29
C TRP A 420 1.41 7.55 -18.25
N PRO A 421 0.46 7.62 -19.22
CA PRO A 421 0.38 8.76 -20.13
C PRO A 421 0.01 10.04 -19.40
N LYS A 422 -0.75 9.91 -18.31
CA LYS A 422 -1.05 11.04 -17.45
C LYS A 422 0.18 11.46 -16.65
N PHE A 423 0.97 10.51 -16.16
CA PHE A 423 2.18 10.76 -15.38
C PHE A 423 3.32 11.39 -16.19
N THR A 424 3.51 10.93 -17.42
CA THR A 424 4.72 11.20 -18.21
C THR A 424 4.47 11.80 -19.59
N GLY A 425 3.21 11.81 -20.06
CA GLY A 425 2.86 12.21 -21.43
C GLY A 425 3.15 11.13 -22.49
N LYS A 426 3.57 9.93 -22.11
CA LYS A 426 3.91 8.83 -23.04
C LYS A 426 3.19 7.54 -22.67
N MET A 427 2.94 6.69 -23.67
CA MET A 427 2.47 5.31 -23.46
C MET A 427 3.65 4.41 -23.09
N LEU A 428 3.40 3.37 -22.29
CA LEU A 428 4.33 2.24 -22.14
C LEU A 428 4.25 1.31 -23.35
N ASP A 429 5.29 0.50 -23.54
CA ASP A 429 5.30 -0.52 -24.58
C ASP A 429 4.39 -1.71 -24.21
N GLU A 430 3.35 -1.95 -25.02
CA GLU A 430 2.36 -3.01 -24.78
C GLU A 430 2.96 -4.43 -24.87
N ARG A 431 3.99 -4.64 -25.68
CA ARG A 431 4.60 -5.97 -25.81
C ARG A 431 5.39 -6.31 -24.55
N LEU A 432 6.21 -5.38 -24.07
CA LEU A 432 6.95 -5.53 -22.81
C LEU A 432 6.02 -5.62 -21.61
N GLY A 433 4.93 -4.85 -21.62
CA GLY A 433 3.87 -4.93 -20.60
C GLY A 433 3.27 -6.34 -20.49
N LYS A 434 2.94 -6.95 -21.63
CA LYS A 434 2.41 -8.33 -21.70
C LYS A 434 3.42 -9.39 -21.29
N ILE A 435 4.70 -9.24 -21.67
CA ILE A 435 5.78 -10.14 -21.22
C ILE A 435 5.90 -10.09 -19.71
N THR A 436 5.98 -8.87 -19.15
CA THR A 436 6.06 -8.65 -17.70
C THR A 436 4.88 -9.29 -16.97
N PHE A 437 3.67 -9.10 -17.49
CA PHE A 437 2.45 -9.71 -16.95
C PHE A 437 2.55 -11.23 -16.90
N TRP A 438 2.84 -11.90 -18.03
CA TRP A 438 2.83 -13.37 -18.08
C TRP A 438 3.95 -14.00 -17.26
N THR A 439 5.15 -13.40 -17.28
CA THR A 439 6.27 -13.87 -16.45
C THR A 439 5.93 -13.78 -14.97
N LEU A 440 5.39 -12.65 -14.52
CA LEU A 440 5.01 -12.46 -13.11
C LEU A 440 3.81 -13.34 -12.72
N PHE A 441 2.76 -13.41 -13.55
CA PHE A 441 1.56 -14.20 -13.27
C PHE A 441 1.88 -15.68 -13.10
N VAL A 442 2.59 -16.27 -14.07
CA VAL A 442 2.97 -17.69 -14.02
C VAL A 442 3.95 -17.95 -12.87
N GLY A 443 4.96 -17.09 -12.69
CA GLY A 443 5.94 -17.22 -11.62
C GLY A 443 5.32 -17.11 -10.22
N PHE A 444 4.37 -16.18 -10.04
CA PHE A 444 3.64 -15.99 -8.79
C PHE A 444 2.84 -17.25 -8.42
N HIS A 445 2.02 -17.74 -9.36
CA HIS A 445 1.25 -18.96 -9.14
C HIS A 445 2.16 -20.17 -8.93
N GLY A 446 3.24 -20.33 -9.69
CA GLY A 446 4.21 -21.42 -9.48
C GLY A 446 4.88 -21.39 -8.10
N THR A 447 5.07 -20.20 -7.52
CA THR A 447 5.77 -20.03 -6.23
C THR A 447 4.85 -20.24 -5.03
N PHE A 448 3.64 -19.66 -5.04
CA PHE A 448 2.77 -19.63 -3.87
C PHE A 448 1.63 -20.65 -3.91
N LEU A 449 1.23 -21.14 -5.10
CA LEU A 449 0.19 -22.18 -5.18
C LEU A 449 0.64 -23.40 -4.35
N VAL A 450 1.85 -23.88 -4.62
CA VAL A 450 2.47 -25.05 -3.97
C VAL A 450 2.61 -24.90 -2.45
N GLN A 451 2.71 -23.67 -1.95
CA GLN A 451 2.86 -23.40 -0.51
C GLN A 451 1.59 -23.69 0.29
N HIS A 452 0.40 -23.69 -0.34
CA HIS A 452 -0.81 -24.13 0.33
C HIS A 452 -0.70 -25.59 0.75
N TRP A 453 -0.26 -26.50 -0.13
CA TRP A 453 -0.04 -27.91 0.25
C TRP A 453 1.16 -28.11 1.17
N LEU A 454 2.18 -27.24 1.09
CA LEU A 454 3.34 -27.32 1.96
C LEU A 454 3.01 -26.97 3.42
N GLY A 455 1.98 -26.17 3.67
CA GLY A 455 1.52 -25.81 5.01
C GLY A 455 0.15 -26.37 5.41
N ALA A 456 -0.46 -27.22 4.58
CA ALA A 456 -1.79 -27.80 4.82
C ALA A 456 -1.77 -29.02 5.74
#